data_AF-A0A6P0XZS9-F1
#
_entry.id   AF-A0A6P0XZS9-F1
#
_cell.length_a   1.000
_cell.length_b   1.000
_cell.length_c   1.000
_cell.angle_alpha   90.00
_cell.angle_beta   90.00
_cell.angle_gamma   90.00
#
_symmetry.space_group_name_H-M   'P 1'
#
loop_
_entity.id
_entity.type
_entity.pdbx_description
1 polymer ?
#
loop_
_entity_poly.entity_id
_entity_poly.type
_entity_poly.pdbx_seq_one_letter_code
_entity_poly.pdbx_strand_id
1 'polypeptide(L)'
;FFEHQICSLKIEGRMKSSFYVAVTCRAYRQAIDAYAEGRLTPELVNQITGELESVPHRDYTSASLETPAGNDSVYKQLESSRGTHEYLGIVMETTPENIVLQLVESVEVGDEIEIIPVYGEIVRWRVSQLISVVGDRLEKMRAGNVVCIPKTAAPDILNNVAKLNIVRIPPVSGE
;
A
#
# COMPACT_ATOMS: atom_id res chain seq x y z
N PHE A 1 11.34 -20.00 2.08
CA PHE A 1 11.83 -19.45 3.37
C PHE A 1 11.76 -20.51 4.47
N PHE A 2 10.57 -20.97 4.84
CA PHE A 2 10.39 -21.86 5.99
C PHE A 2 11.03 -23.25 5.79
N GLU A 3 10.85 -23.86 4.62
CA GLU A 3 11.42 -25.17 4.27
C GLU A 3 12.96 -25.18 4.31
N HIS A 4 13.59 -24.04 3.99
CA HIS A 4 15.04 -23.88 3.95
C HIS A 4 15.62 -23.37 5.28
N GLN A 5 14.84 -23.37 6.38
CA GLN A 5 15.29 -22.96 7.72
C GLN A 5 15.93 -21.55 7.76
N ILE A 6 15.44 -20.63 6.95
CA ILE A 6 15.94 -19.25 6.94
C ILE A 6 15.46 -18.56 8.23
N CYS A 7 16.38 -17.92 8.96
CA CYS A 7 16.08 -17.28 10.25
C CYS A 7 15.94 -15.75 10.18
N SER A 8 16.24 -15.14 9.03
CA SER A 8 16.21 -13.69 8.86
C SER A 8 15.77 -13.30 7.45
N LEU A 9 14.97 -12.24 7.37
CA LEU A 9 14.54 -11.61 6.13
C LEU A 9 14.96 -10.15 6.16
N LYS A 10 15.34 -9.63 4.99
CA LYS A 10 15.71 -8.24 4.81
C LYS A 10 14.90 -7.66 3.67
N ILE A 11 14.23 -6.54 3.93
CA ILE A 11 13.64 -5.70 2.89
C ILE A 11 14.67 -4.61 2.57
N GLU A 12 15.07 -4.48 1.31
CA GLU A 12 16.07 -3.50 0.88
C GLU A 12 15.59 -2.67 -0.32
N GLY A 13 16.10 -1.44 -0.41
CA GLY A 13 15.81 -0.55 -1.52
C GLY A 13 16.44 0.83 -1.32
N ARG A 14 16.72 1.54 -2.42
CA ARG A 14 17.20 2.93 -2.40
C ARG A 14 16.04 3.85 -2.76
N MET A 15 15.86 4.93 -2.00
CA MET A 15 14.85 5.96 -2.25
C MET A 15 13.42 5.40 -2.39
N LYS A 16 13.07 4.38 -1.61
CA LYS A 16 11.72 3.80 -1.63
C LYS A 16 10.72 4.71 -0.91
N SER A 17 9.54 4.85 -1.48
CA SER A 17 8.43 5.60 -0.86
C SER A 17 7.91 4.88 0.38
N SER A 18 7.22 5.61 1.24
CA SER A 18 6.48 5.04 2.37
C SER A 18 5.40 4.06 1.92
N PHE A 19 4.82 4.25 0.72
CA PHE A 19 3.91 3.27 0.11
C PHE A 19 4.58 1.91 -0.12
N TYR A 20 5.76 1.90 -0.75
CA TYR A 20 6.53 0.67 -0.95
C TYR A 20 6.85 -0.02 0.37
N VAL A 21 7.29 0.74 1.38
CA VAL A 21 7.63 0.21 2.70
C VAL A 21 6.39 -0.38 3.39
N ALA A 22 5.25 0.33 3.40
CA ALA A 22 4.04 -0.14 4.05
C ALA A 22 3.51 -1.44 3.42
N VAL A 23 3.39 -1.48 2.09
CA VAL A 23 2.91 -2.67 1.36
C VAL A 23 3.85 -3.84 1.56
N THR A 24 5.16 -3.65 1.33
CA THR A 24 6.13 -4.76 1.41
C THR A 24 6.20 -5.30 2.84
N CYS A 25 6.30 -4.44 3.85
CA CYS A 25 6.32 -4.88 5.24
C CYS A 25 5.02 -5.61 5.64
N ARG A 26 3.86 -5.07 5.25
CA ARG A 26 2.55 -5.69 5.54
C ARG A 26 2.42 -7.05 4.87
N ALA A 27 2.77 -7.16 3.59
CA ALA A 27 2.73 -8.40 2.82
C ALA A 27 3.58 -9.51 3.46
N TYR A 28 4.85 -9.22 3.77
CA TYR A 28 5.72 -10.21 4.42
C TYR A 28 5.25 -10.53 5.84
N ARG A 29 4.80 -9.55 6.64
CA ARG A 29 4.29 -9.81 7.99
C ARG A 29 3.06 -10.72 7.94
N GLN A 30 2.11 -10.45 7.04
CA GLN A 30 0.92 -11.27 6.83
C GLN A 30 1.27 -12.71 6.43
N ALA A 31 2.24 -12.89 5.52
CA ALA A 31 2.71 -14.22 5.13
C ALA A 31 3.36 -14.98 6.30
N ILE A 32 4.21 -14.32 7.09
CA ILE A 32 4.90 -14.95 8.21
C ILE A 32 3.92 -15.32 9.33
N ASP A 33 3.00 -14.43 9.68
CA ASP A 33 1.96 -14.71 10.69
C ASP A 33 1.07 -15.86 10.24
N ALA A 34 0.57 -15.81 9.00
CA ALA A 34 -0.29 -16.86 8.47
C ALA A 34 0.40 -18.22 8.43
N TYR A 35 1.69 -18.28 8.06
CA TYR A 35 2.44 -19.52 8.10
C TYR A 35 2.61 -20.05 9.53
N ALA A 36 3.03 -19.18 10.46
CA ALA A 36 3.26 -19.56 11.87
C ALA A 36 1.98 -20.08 12.54
N GLU A 37 0.82 -19.58 12.14
CA GLU A 37 -0.49 -19.99 12.66
C GLU A 37 -1.14 -21.13 11.86
N GLY A 38 -0.50 -21.65 10.81
CA GLY A 38 -1.06 -22.71 9.96
C GLY A 38 -2.24 -22.28 9.10
N ARG A 39 -2.35 -20.97 8.81
CA ARG A 39 -3.43 -20.33 8.03
C ARG A 39 -3.00 -19.87 6.63
N LEU A 40 -1.77 -20.19 6.21
CA LEU A 40 -1.27 -19.80 4.89
C LEU A 40 -1.90 -20.69 3.81
N THR A 41 -2.91 -20.16 3.11
CA THR A 41 -3.56 -20.84 1.97
C THR A 41 -3.09 -20.29 0.63
N PRO A 42 -3.27 -21.01 -0.49
CA PRO A 42 -2.98 -20.49 -1.83
C PRO A 42 -3.70 -19.18 -2.15
N GLU A 43 -4.94 -19.02 -1.68
CA GLU A 43 -5.74 -17.80 -1.89
C GLU A 43 -5.10 -16.61 -1.16
N LEU A 44 -4.64 -16.81 0.07
CA LEU A 44 -3.94 -15.78 0.82
C LEU A 44 -2.60 -15.43 0.18
N VAL A 45 -1.87 -16.42 -0.33
CA VAL A 45 -0.63 -16.19 -1.09
C VAL A 45 -0.91 -15.34 -2.32
N ASN A 46 -1.96 -15.65 -3.10
CA ASN A 46 -2.34 -14.84 -4.26
C ASN A 46 -2.73 -13.41 -3.89
N GLN A 47 -3.47 -13.22 -2.79
CA GLN A 47 -3.81 -11.90 -2.28
C GLN A 47 -2.55 -11.10 -1.91
N ILE A 48 -1.60 -11.71 -1.18
CA ILE A 48 -0.34 -11.07 -0.79
C ILE A 48 0.51 -10.74 -2.00
N THR A 49 0.55 -11.61 -3.01
CA THR A 49 1.25 -11.35 -4.27
C THR A 49 0.64 -10.15 -5.01
N GLY A 50 -0.69 -10.08 -5.12
CA GLY A 50 -1.35 -8.92 -5.73
C GLY A 50 -1.07 -7.60 -4.98
N GLU A 51 -0.94 -7.65 -3.65
CA GLU A 51 -0.49 -6.49 -2.87
C GLU A 51 0.94 -6.09 -3.22
N LEU A 52 1.86 -7.04 -3.34
CA LEU A 52 3.25 -6.78 -3.73
C LEU A 52 3.36 -6.21 -5.17
N GLU A 53 2.46 -6.61 -6.06
CA GLU A 53 2.35 -6.07 -7.43
C GLU A 53 1.79 -4.63 -7.46
N SER A 54 1.14 -4.17 -6.39
CA SER A 54 0.60 -2.80 -6.30
C SER A 54 1.67 -1.71 -6.28
N VAL A 55 2.91 -2.06 -5.92
CA VAL A 55 4.03 -1.11 -5.83
C VAL A 55 5.04 -1.37 -6.95
N PRO A 56 5.79 -0.33 -7.39
CA PRO A 56 6.86 -0.52 -8.36
C PRO A 56 7.92 -1.52 -7.87
N HIS A 57 8.11 -2.59 -8.64
CA HIS A 57 8.98 -3.70 -8.30
C HIS A 57 9.77 -4.17 -9.53
N ARG A 58 10.65 -5.13 -9.30
CA ARG A 58 11.34 -5.90 -10.34
C ARG A 58 10.75 -7.30 -10.32
N ASP A 59 10.93 -8.03 -11.41
CA ASP A 59 10.48 -9.41 -11.50
C ASP A 59 11.01 -10.24 -10.32
N TYR A 60 10.09 -10.95 -9.66
CA TYR A 60 10.43 -11.83 -8.55
C TYR A 60 11.21 -13.04 -9.05
N THR A 61 12.22 -13.45 -8.28
CA THR A 61 13.07 -14.59 -8.62
C THR A 61 13.44 -15.35 -7.35
N SER A 62 13.57 -16.67 -7.45
CA SER A 62 14.18 -17.50 -6.40
C SER A 62 15.68 -17.22 -6.25
N ALA A 63 16.29 -16.50 -7.20
CA ALA A 63 17.71 -16.21 -7.27
C ALA A 63 18.53 -17.47 -6.99
N SER A 64 19.38 -17.44 -5.97
CA SER A 64 20.23 -18.58 -5.59
C SER A 64 19.73 -19.36 -4.38
N LEU A 65 18.42 -19.37 -4.15
CA LEU A 65 17.83 -20.13 -3.04
C LEU A 65 18.01 -21.65 -3.23
N GLU A 66 17.85 -22.14 -4.46
CA GLU A 66 17.98 -23.56 -4.81
C GLU A 66 19.27 -23.85 -5.60
N THR A 67 19.65 -22.94 -6.50
CA THR A 67 20.80 -23.13 -7.41
C THR A 67 21.87 -22.07 -7.13
N PRO A 68 23.17 -22.42 -7.05
CA PRO A 68 24.23 -21.43 -6.87
C PRO A 68 24.23 -20.34 -7.95
N ALA A 69 24.66 -19.12 -7.59
CA ALA A 69 24.72 -18.00 -8.53
C ALA A 69 25.64 -18.29 -9.73
N GLY A 70 25.17 -17.95 -10.93
CA GLY A 70 25.87 -18.10 -12.20
C GLY A 70 25.78 -16.85 -13.09
N ASN A 71 26.29 -16.95 -14.32
CA ASN A 71 26.26 -15.83 -15.30
C ASN A 71 24.84 -15.43 -15.72
N ASP A 72 23.89 -16.35 -15.60
CA ASP A 72 22.45 -16.19 -15.80
C ASP A 72 21.75 -15.52 -14.61
N SER A 73 22.38 -15.50 -13.43
CA SER A 73 21.90 -14.77 -12.25
C SER A 73 22.12 -13.25 -12.35
N VAL A 74 22.79 -12.77 -13.40
CA VAL A 74 22.95 -11.35 -13.67
C VAL A 74 21.62 -10.80 -14.20
N TYR A 75 21.00 -9.90 -13.45
CA TYR A 75 19.76 -9.24 -13.84
C TYR A 75 19.99 -8.35 -15.08
N LYS A 76 19.35 -8.67 -16.20
CA LYS A 76 19.55 -7.99 -17.49
C LYS A 76 18.45 -6.99 -17.85
N GLN A 77 17.31 -7.00 -17.16
CA GLN A 77 16.26 -6.00 -17.38
C GLN A 77 16.64 -4.67 -16.73
N LEU A 78 16.47 -3.59 -17.48
CA LEU A 78 16.65 -2.22 -16.98
C LEU A 78 15.34 -1.60 -16.47
N GLU A 79 14.21 -2.22 -16.77
CA GLU A 79 12.89 -1.63 -16.53
C GLU A 79 12.35 -2.03 -15.16
N SER A 80 12.02 -1.03 -14.35
CA SER A 80 11.16 -1.18 -13.18
C SER A 80 9.71 -1.23 -13.66
N SER A 81 8.93 -2.22 -13.22
CA SER A 81 7.49 -2.22 -13.50
C SER A 81 6.83 -1.00 -12.84
N ARG A 82 5.83 -0.42 -13.51
CA ARG A 82 4.89 0.49 -12.84
C ARG A 82 4.00 -0.40 -11.96
N GLY A 83 3.92 -0.09 -10.67
CA GLY A 83 2.97 -0.76 -9.78
C GLY A 83 1.54 -0.53 -10.27
N THR A 84 0.62 -1.42 -9.91
CA THR A 84 -0.79 -1.30 -10.35
C THR A 84 -1.55 -0.17 -9.67
N HIS A 85 -1.02 0.41 -8.60
CA HIS A 85 -1.65 1.46 -7.80
C HIS A 85 -0.79 2.72 -7.70
N GLU A 86 -1.42 3.87 -7.48
CA GLU A 86 -0.72 5.15 -7.31
C GLU A 86 -0.65 5.56 -5.84
N TYR A 87 0.46 6.17 -5.43
CA TYR A 87 0.64 6.60 -4.04
C TYR A 87 -0.05 7.93 -3.79
N LEU A 88 -1.25 7.89 -3.20
CA LEU A 88 -2.01 9.11 -2.95
C LEU A 88 -1.40 9.97 -1.85
N GLY A 89 -1.03 9.35 -0.72
CA GLY A 89 -0.54 10.11 0.42
C GLY A 89 -0.54 9.34 1.73
N ILE A 90 -0.25 10.05 2.83
CA ILE A 90 -0.15 9.47 4.17
C ILE A 90 -1.09 10.18 5.15
N VAL A 91 -1.77 9.40 5.98
CA VAL A 91 -2.62 9.93 7.05
C VAL A 91 -1.73 10.59 8.11
N MET A 92 -1.85 11.91 8.24
CA MET A 92 -1.12 12.70 9.22
C MET A 92 -1.80 12.69 10.58
N GLU A 93 -3.13 12.66 10.58
CA GLU A 93 -3.97 12.68 11.77
C GLU A 93 -5.37 12.14 11.46
N THR A 94 -6.06 11.67 12.50
CA THR A 94 -7.43 11.16 12.45
C THR A 94 -8.18 11.73 13.66
N THR A 95 -9.33 12.36 13.44
CA THR A 95 -10.27 12.80 14.47
C THR A 95 -11.55 11.97 14.38
N PRO A 96 -12.49 12.06 15.32
CA PRO A 96 -13.78 11.39 15.17
C PRO A 96 -14.55 11.79 13.89
N GLU A 97 -14.29 13.00 13.37
CA GLU A 97 -15.02 13.61 12.25
C GLU A 97 -14.22 13.61 10.95
N ASN A 98 -12.88 13.60 10.99
CA ASN A 98 -12.04 13.83 9.81
C ASN A 98 -10.81 12.92 9.75
N ILE A 99 -10.34 12.68 8.53
CA ILE A 99 -9.01 12.15 8.22
C ILE A 99 -8.21 13.28 7.60
N VAL A 100 -7.01 13.54 8.12
CA VAL A 100 -6.09 14.56 7.58
C VAL A 100 -5.01 13.86 6.78
N LEU A 101 -4.92 14.17 5.48
CA LEU A 101 -4.06 13.50 4.52
C LEU A 101 -3.00 14.46 3.98
N GLN A 102 -1.73 14.06 4.03
CA GLN A 102 -0.67 14.71 3.25
C GLN A 102 -0.57 14.04 1.89
N LEU A 103 -0.82 14.83 0.83
CA LEU A 103 -0.90 14.34 -0.53
C LEU A 103 0.46 14.27 -1.21
N VAL A 104 0.67 13.16 -1.92
CA VAL A 104 1.76 12.94 -2.86
C VAL A 104 1.23 13.11 -4.29
N GLU A 105 0.02 12.65 -4.57
CA GLU A 105 -0.72 12.88 -5.82
C GLU A 105 -1.97 13.76 -5.59
N SER A 106 -2.57 14.27 -6.66
CA SER A 106 -3.84 15.03 -6.52
C SER A 106 -5.02 14.12 -6.19
N VAL A 107 -6.03 14.68 -5.54
CA VAL A 107 -7.31 14.01 -5.26
C VAL A 107 -8.49 14.92 -5.61
N GLU A 108 -9.56 14.33 -6.11
CA GLU A 108 -10.82 14.97 -6.45
C GLU A 108 -11.99 14.31 -5.71
N VAL A 109 -13.07 15.08 -5.52
CA VAL A 109 -14.33 14.52 -5.07
C VAL A 109 -14.83 13.53 -6.12
N GLY A 110 -15.17 12.32 -5.69
CA GLY A 110 -15.58 11.22 -6.53
C GLY A 110 -14.52 10.15 -6.73
N ASP A 111 -13.25 10.43 -6.41
CA ASP A 111 -12.16 9.45 -6.50
C ASP A 111 -12.39 8.26 -5.55
N GLU A 112 -12.04 7.07 -6.04
CA GLU A 112 -11.92 5.88 -5.20
C GLU A 112 -10.52 5.82 -4.61
N ILE A 113 -10.42 5.59 -3.31
CA ILE A 113 -9.16 5.47 -2.59
C ILE A 113 -9.15 4.21 -1.73
N GLU A 114 -7.96 3.69 -1.51
CA GLU A 114 -7.71 2.58 -0.59
C GLU A 114 -6.79 3.04 0.54
N ILE A 115 -7.23 2.84 1.77
CA ILE A 115 -6.41 3.10 2.97
C ILE A 115 -5.86 1.77 3.44
N ILE A 116 -4.52 1.67 3.50
CA ILE A 116 -3.78 0.50 3.93
C ILE A 116 -3.49 0.64 5.44
N PRO A 117 -4.20 -0.10 6.30
CA PRO A 117 -3.89 -0.12 7.71
C PRO A 117 -2.65 -0.99 7.98
N VAL A 118 -2.03 -0.81 9.16
CA VAL A 118 -0.94 -1.68 9.62
C VAL A 118 -1.44 -3.11 9.83
N TYR A 119 -2.66 -3.27 10.35
CA TYR A 119 -3.32 -4.54 10.59
C TYR A 119 -4.78 -4.48 10.11
N GLY A 120 -5.33 -5.63 9.73
CA GLY A 120 -6.70 -5.72 9.22
C GLY A 120 -6.81 -5.44 7.73
N GLU A 121 -8.04 -5.40 7.23
CA GLU A 121 -8.34 -5.30 5.81
C GLU A 121 -8.18 -3.89 5.26
N ILE A 122 -7.87 -3.80 3.97
CA ILE A 122 -7.80 -2.53 3.25
C ILE A 122 -9.19 -1.89 3.22
N VAL A 123 -9.24 -0.61 3.57
CA VAL A 123 -10.47 0.17 3.55
C VAL A 123 -10.61 0.84 2.20
N ARG A 124 -11.64 0.45 1.45
CA ARG A 124 -12.04 1.11 0.20
C ARG A 124 -13.03 2.22 0.49
N TRP A 125 -12.80 3.38 -0.09
CA TRP A 125 -13.64 4.53 0.16
C TRP A 125 -13.71 5.47 -1.04
N ARG A 126 -14.94 5.90 -1.39
CA ARG A 126 -15.16 6.98 -2.33
C ARG A 126 -15.11 8.32 -1.61
N VAL A 127 -14.22 9.21 -2.05
CA VAL A 127 -14.12 10.58 -1.55
C VAL A 127 -15.39 11.34 -1.89
N SER A 128 -16.16 11.74 -0.87
CA SER A 128 -17.42 12.48 -1.07
C SER A 128 -17.29 13.98 -0.78
N GLN A 129 -16.28 14.37 0.01
CA GLN A 129 -16.03 15.75 0.39
C GLN A 129 -14.54 15.95 0.64
N LEU A 130 -14.03 17.10 0.23
CA LEU A 130 -12.70 17.59 0.57
C LEU A 130 -12.81 18.94 1.27
N ILE A 131 -12.06 19.12 2.35
CA ILE A 131 -12.00 20.36 3.12
C ILE A 131 -10.55 20.82 3.21
N SER A 132 -10.31 22.11 2.97
CA SER A 132 -9.00 22.73 3.16
C SER A 132 -8.63 22.81 4.65
N VAL A 133 -7.37 23.06 4.98
CA VAL A 133 -6.93 23.24 6.37
C VAL A 133 -7.56 24.45 7.07
N VAL A 134 -8.18 25.37 6.32
CA VAL A 134 -8.90 26.54 6.87
C VAL A 134 -10.43 26.37 6.88
N GLY A 135 -10.95 25.23 6.41
CA GLY A 135 -12.37 24.88 6.49
C GLY A 135 -13.19 25.06 5.21
N ASP A 136 -12.57 25.46 4.10
CA ASP A 136 -13.27 25.65 2.82
C ASP A 136 -13.54 24.31 2.14
N ARG A 137 -14.73 24.16 1.53
CA ARG A 137 -15.05 23.00 0.69
C ARG A 137 -14.32 23.08 -0.65
N LEU A 138 -13.85 21.93 -1.12
CA LEU A 138 -13.06 21.80 -2.34
C LEU A 138 -13.62 20.69 -3.22
N GLU A 139 -13.52 20.87 -4.54
CA GLU A 139 -13.75 19.80 -5.52
C GLU A 139 -12.46 19.02 -5.81
N LYS A 140 -11.30 19.68 -5.69
CA LYS A 140 -9.97 19.12 -5.96
C LYS A 140 -8.93 19.67 -5.01
N MET A 141 -7.94 18.84 -4.65
CA MET A 141 -6.69 19.28 -4.06
C MET A 141 -5.50 18.73 -4.86
N ARG A 142 -4.51 19.59 -5.09
CA ARG A 142 -3.27 19.24 -5.81
C ARG A 142 -2.27 18.51 -4.91
N ALA A 143 -1.41 17.70 -5.54
CA ALA A 143 -0.25 17.05 -4.93
C ALA A 143 0.58 18.01 -4.03
N GLY A 144 1.19 17.45 -2.99
CA GLY A 144 2.08 18.17 -2.06
C GLY A 144 1.36 19.03 -1.01
N ASN A 145 0.03 19.02 -0.95
CA ASN A 145 -0.76 19.80 0.01
C ASN A 145 -1.42 18.87 1.06
N VAL A 146 -2.00 19.48 2.09
CA VAL A 146 -2.76 18.76 3.11
C VAL A 146 -4.25 19.00 2.88
N VAL A 147 -5.04 17.92 2.98
CA VAL A 147 -6.49 17.97 2.84
C VAL A 147 -7.17 17.19 3.95
N CYS A 148 -8.35 17.65 4.36
CA CYS A 148 -9.21 16.96 5.30
C CYS A 148 -10.33 16.24 4.54
N ILE A 149 -10.56 14.97 4.85
CA ILE A 149 -11.66 14.17 4.32
C ILE A 149 -12.62 13.82 5.47
N PRO A 150 -13.86 14.35 5.47
CA PRO A 150 -14.85 14.04 6.50
C PRO A 150 -15.28 12.57 6.52
N LYS A 151 -15.38 11.98 7.72
CA LYS A 151 -15.83 10.58 7.94
C LYS A 151 -17.34 10.38 7.82
N THR A 152 -18.10 11.45 7.56
CA THR A 152 -19.57 11.49 7.64
C THR A 152 -20.30 10.49 6.73
N ALA A 153 -19.64 9.95 5.70
CA ALA A 153 -20.23 8.98 4.78
C ALA A 153 -20.05 7.50 5.19
N ALA A 154 -19.12 7.16 6.09
CA ALA A 154 -18.82 5.77 6.47
C ALA A 154 -18.02 5.66 7.80
N PRO A 155 -18.55 6.14 8.94
CA PRO A 155 -17.79 6.23 10.19
C PRO A 155 -17.23 4.87 10.65
N ASP A 156 -18.03 3.81 10.56
CA ASP A 156 -17.64 2.49 11.09
C ASP A 156 -16.47 1.85 10.36
N ILE A 157 -16.42 1.99 9.02
CA ILE A 157 -15.33 1.45 8.19
C ILE A 157 -14.04 2.26 8.40
N LEU A 158 -14.17 3.54 8.78
CA LEU A 158 -13.05 4.46 8.99
C LEU A 158 -12.54 4.49 10.44
N ASN A 159 -13.14 3.72 11.36
CA ASN A 159 -12.72 3.67 12.77
C ASN A 159 -11.31 3.10 12.95
N ASN A 160 -10.88 2.21 12.04
CA ASN A 160 -9.53 1.61 12.08
C ASN A 160 -8.48 2.45 11.34
N VAL A 161 -8.87 3.59 10.77
CA VAL A 161 -7.93 4.49 10.09
C VAL A 161 -7.12 5.26 11.13
N ALA A 162 -5.81 5.01 11.12
CA ALA A 162 -4.86 5.58 12.06
C ALA A 162 -3.81 6.44 11.35
N LYS A 163 -3.12 7.25 12.16
CA LYS A 163 -1.93 7.98 11.74
C LYS A 163 -0.91 7.03 11.09
N LEU A 164 -0.22 7.51 10.06
CA LEU A 164 0.74 6.78 9.22
C LEU A 164 0.15 5.68 8.34
N ASN A 165 -1.18 5.51 8.28
CA ASN A 165 -1.77 4.69 7.23
C ASN A 165 -1.48 5.31 5.87
N ILE A 166 -1.11 4.46 4.92
CA ILE A 166 -0.85 4.87 3.54
C ILE A 166 -2.16 4.83 2.79
N VAL A 167 -2.39 5.84 1.97
CA VAL A 167 -3.52 5.92 1.06
C VAL A 167 -3.02 5.79 -0.37
N ARG A 168 -3.70 4.99 -1.17
CA ARG A 168 -3.40 4.74 -2.59
C ARG A 168 -4.65 4.89 -3.45
N ILE A 169 -4.45 5.12 -4.74
CA ILE A 169 -5.52 5.07 -5.75
C ILE A 169 -5.47 3.67 -6.39
N PRO A 170 -6.60 2.93 -6.45
CA PRO A 170 -6.67 1.66 -7.15
C PRO A 170 -6.53 1.85 -8.68
N PRO A 171 -6.12 0.80 -9.42
CA PRO A 171 -6.09 0.86 -10.87
C PRO A 171 -7.47 1.22 -11.42
N VAL A 172 -7.50 2.03 -12.47
CA VAL A 172 -8.73 2.31 -13.22
C VAL A 172 -9.27 0.97 -13.71
N SER A 173 -10.53 0.66 -13.37
CA SER A 173 -11.16 -0.59 -13.80
C SER A 173 -11.36 -0.56 -15.31
N GLY A 174 -10.41 -1.14 -16.06
CA GLY A 174 -10.50 -1.36 -17.50
C GLY A 174 -9.29 -0.86 -18.29
N GLU A 175 -8.28 -1.73 -18.45
CA GLU A 175 -7.59 -2.05 -19.70
C GLU A 175 -7.20 -3.54 -19.70
#